data_AF-A0A2G6FHH3-F1
#
_entry.id   AF-A0A2G6FHH3-F1
#
_cell.length_a   1.000
_cell.length_b   1.000
_cell.length_c   1.000
_cell.angle_alpha   90.00
_cell.angle_beta   90.00
_cell.angle_gamma   90.00
#
_symmetry.space_group_name_H-M   'P 1'
#
loop_
_entity.id
_entity.type
_entity.pdbx_description
1 polymer ?
#
loop_
_entity_poly.entity_id
_entity_poly.type
_entity_poly.pdbx_seq_one_letter_code
_entity_poly.pdbx_strand_id
1 'polypeptide(L)'
;MISETEISIIIPAFNESSVIGDVVKKISSVLNGSYQYEIVVIDDGSHDNTADEAARAGTSVIRHPYNNGNGAAIKTGMMCGF
;
A
#
# COMPACT_ATOMS: atom_id res chain seq x y z
N MET A 1 13.09 -17.96 -2.01
CA MET A 1 13.77 -16.70 -2.38
C MET A 1 13.31 -15.70 -1.34
N ILE A 2 14.16 -15.37 -0.38
CA ILE A 2 13.80 -14.41 0.68
C ILE A 2 14.06 -13.04 0.04
N SER A 3 13.05 -12.18 -0.04
CA SER A 3 13.26 -10.84 -0.61
C SER A 3 14.13 -10.05 0.37
N GLU A 4 15.24 -9.44 -0.10
CA GLU A 4 16.08 -8.55 0.72
C GLU A 4 15.39 -7.18 0.87
N THR A 5 14.17 -7.17 1.38
CA THR A 5 13.44 -5.93 1.65
C THR A 5 13.88 -5.39 3.01
N GLU A 6 14.50 -4.21 3.02
CA GLU A 6 14.96 -3.53 4.23
C GLU A 6 13.83 -2.74 4.90
N ILE A 7 12.90 -2.22 4.08
CA ILE A 7 11.79 -1.36 4.54
C ILE A 7 10.48 -1.83 3.91
N SER A 8 9.50 -2.16 4.75
CA SER A 8 8.12 -2.39 4.33
C SER A 8 7.25 -1.19 4.66
N ILE A 9 6.64 -0.58 3.65
CA ILE A 9 5.75 0.58 3.79
C ILE A 9 4.31 0.11 3.62
N ILE A 10 3.55 0.13 4.72
CA ILE A 10 2.14 -0.22 4.75
C ILE A 10 1.30 1.05 4.66
N ILE A 11 0.44 1.15 3.66
CA ILE A 11 -0.43 2.30 3.43
C ILE A 11 -1.89 1.85 3.53
N PRO A 12 -2.58 2.06 4.66
CA PRO A 12 -4.02 1.88 4.73
C PRO A 12 -4.71 2.98 3.91
N ALA A 13 -5.64 2.60 3.03
CA ALA A 13 -6.35 3.50 2.14
C ALA A 13 -7.86 3.21 2.14
N PHE A 14 -8.68 4.26 2.12
CA PHE A 14 -10.14 4.15 1.99
C PHE A 14 -10.70 5.37 1.25
N ASN A 15 -11.21 5.16 0.04
CA ASN A 15 -11.74 6.19 -0.87
C ASN A 15 -10.73 7.32 -1.17
N GLU A 16 -9.49 6.96 -1.51
CA GLU A 16 -8.38 7.89 -1.78
C GLU A 16 -7.85 7.79 -3.22
N SER A 17 -8.69 7.41 -4.19
CA SER A 17 -8.26 7.13 -5.57
C SER A 17 -7.55 8.31 -6.24
N SER A 18 -7.87 9.55 -5.87
CA SER A 18 -7.25 10.75 -6.43
C SER A 18 -5.85 11.05 -5.89
N VAL A 19 -5.44 10.45 -4.77
CA VAL A 19 -4.21 10.83 -4.04
C VAL A 19 -3.23 9.67 -3.92
N ILE A 20 -3.72 8.43 -3.82
CA ILE A 20 -2.90 7.25 -3.51
C ILE A 20 -1.73 7.08 -4.48
N GLY A 21 -1.95 7.29 -5.78
CA GLY A 21 -0.90 7.16 -6.79
C GLY A 21 0.23 8.18 -6.63
N ASP A 22 -0.08 9.41 -6.22
CA ASP A 22 0.93 10.45 -5.99
C ASP A 22 1.71 10.21 -4.69
N VAL A 23 1.05 9.66 -3.66
CA VAL A 23 1.70 9.27 -2.41
C VAL A 23 2.74 8.18 -2.68
N VAL A 24 2.37 7.13 -3.42
CA VAL A 24 3.28 6.06 -3.82
C VAL A 24 4.49 6.62 -4.57
N LYS A 25 4.26 7.44 -5.60
CA LYS A 25 5.36 8.04 -6.39
C LYS A 25 6.31 8.88 -5.53
N LYS A 26 5.78 9.65 -4.58
CA LYS A 26 6.60 10.45 -3.66
C LYS A 26 7.45 9.55 -2.75
N ILE A 27 6.87 8.51 -2.18
CA ILE A 27 7.61 7.55 -1.34
C ILE A 27 8.73 6.90 -2.14
N SER A 28 8.41 6.39 -3.33
CA SER A 28 9.41 5.81 -4.23
C SER A 28 10.51 6.80 -4.61
N SER A 29 10.17 8.07 -4.87
CA SER A 29 11.18 9.08 -5.20
C SER A 29 12.20 9.35 -4.09
N VAL A 30 11.80 9.16 -2.82
CA VAL A 30 12.66 9.35 -1.65
C VAL A 30 13.52 8.11 -1.37
N LEU A 31 12.97 6.92 -1.56
CA LEU A 31 13.63 5.66 -1.19
C LEU A 31 14.47 5.05 -2.31
N ASN A 32 14.14 5.35 -3.57
CA ASN A 32 14.84 4.81 -4.74
C ASN A 32 16.35 5.09 -4.68
N GLY A 33 17.14 4.03 -4.83
CA GLY A 33 18.60 4.08 -4.84
C GLY A 33 19.26 4.18 -3.47
N SER A 34 18.48 4.24 -2.37
CA SER A 34 19.01 4.27 -1.00
C SER A 34 18.66 3.03 -0.19
N TYR A 35 17.50 2.41 -0.46
CA TYR A 35 17.02 1.22 0.26
C TYR A 35 16.36 0.24 -0.71
N GLN A 36 16.42 -1.04 -0.39
CA GLN A 36 15.48 -2.02 -0.92
C GLN A 36 14.19 -1.96 -0.12
N TYR A 37 13.07 -1.67 -0.77
CA TYR A 37 11.80 -1.45 -0.08
C TYR A 37 10.63 -2.07 -0.84
N GLU A 38 9.56 -2.32 -0.10
CA GLU A 38 8.25 -2.67 -0.65
C GLU A 38 7.19 -1.65 -0.22
N ILE A 39 6.17 -1.49 -1.06
CA ILE A 39 4.99 -0.69 -0.70
C ILE A 39 3.77 -1.60 -0.84
N VAL A 40 3.04 -1.74 0.26
CA VAL A 40 1.80 -2.52 0.35
C VAL A 40 0.66 -1.59 0.71
N VAL A 41 -0.27 -1.41 -0.22
CA VAL A 41 -1.51 -0.64 0.00
C VAL A 41 -2.60 -1.58 0.48
N ILE A 42 -3.21 -1.24 1.61
CA ILE A 42 -4.35 -1.98 2.17
C ILE A 42 -5.61 -1.18 1.89
N ASP A 43 -6.35 -1.56 0.86
CA ASP A 43 -7.64 -0.97 0.54
C ASP A 43 -8.72 -1.51 1.50
N ASP A 44 -9.17 -0.69 2.43
CA ASP A 44 -10.14 -1.05 3.47
C ASP A 44 -11.59 -0.97 2.96
N GLY A 45 -11.86 -1.63 1.83
CA GLY A 45 -13.21 -1.72 1.24
C GLY A 45 -13.67 -0.44 0.57
N SER A 46 -12.79 0.24 -0.17
CA SER A 46 -13.17 1.43 -0.94
C SER A 46 -14.25 1.12 -1.98
N HIS A 47 -15.08 2.13 -2.24
CA HIS A 47 -16.14 2.09 -3.26
C HIS A 47 -15.72 2.81 -4.56
N ASP A 48 -14.55 3.43 -4.57
CA ASP A 48 -13.94 4.09 -5.71
C ASP A 48 -12.80 3.23 -6.31
N ASN A 49 -11.98 3.85 -7.16
CA ASN A 49 -10.87 3.19 -7.85
C ASN A 49 -9.56 3.17 -7.03
N THR A 50 -9.60 3.31 -5.70
CA THR A 50 -8.39 3.39 -4.85
C THR A 50 -7.44 2.22 -5.08
N ALA A 51 -7.97 0.99 -5.07
CA ALA A 51 -7.16 -0.21 -5.32
C ALA A 51 -6.51 -0.20 -6.71
N ASP A 52 -7.25 0.23 -7.74
CA ASP A 52 -6.77 0.24 -9.12
C ASP A 52 -5.70 1.31 -9.35
N GLU A 53 -5.85 2.48 -8.72
CA GLU A 53 -4.86 3.56 -8.79
C GLU A 53 -3.58 3.19 -8.02
N ALA A 54 -3.71 2.52 -6.87
CA ALA A 54 -2.58 1.97 -6.13
C ALA A 54 -1.81 0.91 -6.95
N ALA A 55 -2.53 -0.06 -7.53
CA ALA A 55 -1.94 -1.09 -8.38
C ALA A 55 -1.23 -0.49 -9.60
N ARG A 56 -1.85 0.52 -10.25
CA ARG A 56 -1.23 1.25 -11.37
C ARG A 56 0.03 2.02 -10.96
N ALA A 57 0.16 2.41 -9.70
CA ALA A 57 1.36 3.05 -9.18
C ALA A 57 2.51 2.06 -8.91
N GLY A 58 2.28 0.75 -9.08
CA GLY A 58 3.32 -0.29 -8.96
C GLY A 58 3.45 -0.89 -7.57
N THR A 59 2.42 -0.77 -6.72
CA THR A 59 2.41 -1.34 -5.37
C THR A 59 1.68 -2.68 -5.31
N SER A 60 1.98 -3.48 -4.29
CA SER A 60 1.13 -4.60 -3.89
C SER A 60 -0.14 -4.04 -3.24
N VAL A 61 -1.31 -4.58 -3.60
CA VAL A 61 -2.60 -4.12 -3.06
C VAL A 61 -3.34 -5.29 -2.42
N ILE A 62 -3.73 -5.12 -1.17
CA ILE A 62 -4.59 -6.06 -0.44
C ILE A 62 -5.92 -5.36 -0.20
N ARG A 63 -7.01 -5.95 -0.69
CA ARG A 63 -8.35 -5.38 -0.56
C ARG A 63 -9.18 -6.11 0.47
N HIS A 64 -9.72 -5.38 1.43
CA HIS A 64 -10.74 -5.90 2.34
C HIS A 64 -12.12 -5.90 1.67
N PRO A 65 -12.96 -6.90 1.97
CA PRO A 65 -14.33 -6.97 1.42
C PRO A 65 -15.26 -5.89 2.00
N TYR A 66 -14.93 -5.31 3.15
CA TYR A 66 -15.67 -4.24 3.81
C TYR A 66 -14.71 -3.39 4.65
N ASN A 67 -15.10 -2.14 4.92
CA ASN A 67 -14.34 -1.25 5.79
C ASN A 67 -14.32 -1.80 7.23
N ASN A 68 -13.13 -2.23 7.65
CA ASN A 68 -12.86 -2.78 8.98
C ASN A 68 -12.20 -1.76 9.91
N GLY A 69 -12.00 -0.53 9.42
CA GLY A 69 -11.31 0.54 10.09
C GLY A 69 -9.80 0.47 9.92
N ASN A 70 -9.16 1.64 10.08
CA ASN A 70 -7.73 1.82 9.87
C ASN A 70 -6.85 0.83 10.68
N GLY A 71 -7.23 0.52 11.92
CA GLY A 71 -6.50 -0.43 12.76
C GLY A 71 -6.48 -1.85 12.18
N ALA A 72 -7.57 -2.29 11.55
CA ALA A 72 -7.62 -3.59 10.87
C ALA A 72 -6.74 -3.59 9.61
N ALA A 73 -6.77 -2.50 8.83
CA ALA A 73 -5.93 -2.35 7.65
C ALA A 73 -4.42 -2.41 7.99
N ILE A 74 -3.98 -1.70 9.03
CA ILE A 74 -2.59 -1.76 9.51
C ILE A 74 -2.23 -3.18 9.96
N LYS A 75 -3.12 -3.84 10.72
CA LYS A 75 -2.90 -5.20 11.21
C LYS A 75 -2.75 -6.20 10.06
N THR A 76 -3.57 -6.07 9.01
CA THR A 76 -3.46 -6.86 7.78
C THR A 76 -2.11 -6.63 7.11
N GLY A 77 -1.71 -5.37 6.92
CA GLY A 77 -0.40 -5.06 6.34
C GLY A 77 0.76 -5.63 7.14
N MET A 78 0.71 -5.55 8.48
CA MET A 78 1.74 -6.14 9.34
C MET A 78 1.80 -7.67 9.28
N MET A 79 0.67 -8.34 9.02
CA MET A 79 0.62 -9.81 8.87
C MET A 79 1.01 -10.29 7.47
N CYS A 80 0.95 -9.41 6.47
CA CYS A 80 1.17 -9.75 5.07
C CYS A 80 2.42 -9.12 4.45
N GLY A 81 3.18 -8.28 5.17
CA GLY A 81 4.46 -7.73 4.68
C GLY A 81 5.44 -8.86 4.31
N PHE A 82 6.16 -8.71 3.20
CA PHE A 82 6.95 -9.76 2.54
C PHE A 82 8.46 -9.52 2.59
#